data_AF-A0A920UP36-F1
#
_entry.id   AF-A0A920UP36-F1
#
_cell.length_a   1.000
_cell.length_b   1.000
_cell.length_c   1.000
_cell.angle_alpha   90.00
_cell.angle_beta   90.00
_cell.angle_gamma   90.00
#
_symmetry.space_group_name_H-M   'P 1'
#
loop_
_entity.id
_entity.type
_entity.pdbx_description
1 polymer ?
#
loop_
_entity_poly.entity_id
_entity_poly.type
_entity_poly.pdbx_seq_one_letter_code
_entity_poly.pdbx_strand_id
1 'polypeptide(L)'
;MEDLTFLIPEFLILALGFSVLSLDFIFRPTQKNFLGYFSALGLFVILFILIIFFKGKSTEIYSGILVFDDYSHFFRSFFLVMGIFIVLMSTDFVSKQIEHVGEF
;
A
#
# COMPACT_ATOMS: atom_id res chain seq x y z
N MET A 1 -15.51 -19.82 11.33
CA MET A 1 -15.21 -18.38 11.24
C MET A 1 -14.24 -18.23 10.09
N GLU A 2 -14.48 -17.31 9.16
CA GLU A 2 -13.57 -17.08 8.03
C GLU A 2 -12.23 -16.53 8.53
N ASP A 3 -11.12 -16.96 7.92
CA ASP A 3 -9.80 -16.46 8.29
C ASP A 3 -9.50 -15.13 7.58
N LEU A 4 -10.07 -14.05 8.12
CA LEU A 4 -9.89 -12.69 7.61
C LEU A 4 -8.46 -12.16 7.81
N THR A 5 -7.57 -12.91 8.46
CA THR A 5 -6.16 -12.54 8.64
C THR A 5 -5.45 -12.31 7.30
N PHE A 6 -5.87 -13.01 6.23
CA PHE A 6 -5.30 -12.85 4.89
C PHE A 6 -5.60 -11.50 4.24
N LEU A 7 -6.57 -10.76 4.77
CA LEU A 7 -6.92 -9.40 4.34
C LEU A 7 -6.12 -8.30 5.07
N ILE A 8 -5.27 -8.67 6.05
CA ILE A 8 -4.46 -7.69 6.79
C ILE A 8 -3.64 -6.79 5.85
N PRO A 9 -2.94 -7.30 4.81
CA PRO A 9 -2.20 -6.43 3.90
C PRO A 9 -3.09 -5.39 3.20
N GLU A 10 -4.30 -5.76 2.77
CA GLU A 10 -5.27 -4.86 2.15
C GLU A 10 -5.74 -3.78 3.12
N PHE A 11 -6.07 -4.17 4.36
CA PHE A 11 -6.48 -3.23 5.39
C PHE A 11 -5.35 -2.27 5.75
N LEU A 12 -4.10 -2.73 5.75
CA LEU A 12 -2.94 -1.86 5.97
C LEU A 12 -2.73 -0.87 4.83
N ILE A 13 -2.92 -1.29 3.56
CA ILE A 13 -2.86 -0.37 2.41
C ILE A 13 -3.96 0.69 2.53
N LEU A 14 -5.17 0.28 2.87
CA LEU A 14 -6.30 1.19 3.07
C LEU A 14 -5.99 2.19 4.20
N ALA A 15 -5.51 1.70 5.35
CA ALA A 15 -5.11 2.54 6.47
C ALA A 15 -3.96 3.51 6.11
N LEU A 16 -2.99 3.06 5.31
CA LEU A 16 -1.91 3.89 4.80
C LEU A 16 -2.45 5.02 3.92
N GLY A 17 -3.33 4.70 2.97
CA GLY A 17 -3.96 5.70 2.10
C GLY A 17 -4.73 6.76 2.89
N PHE A 18 -5.57 6.35 3.84
CA PHE A 18 -6.26 7.29 4.72
C PHE A 18 -5.29 8.12 5.58
N SER A 19 -4.19 7.52 6.03
CA SER A 19 -3.16 8.25 6.78
C SER A 19 -2.49 9.31 5.91
N VAL A 20 -2.13 8.98 4.67
CA VAL A 20 -1.52 9.93 3.72
C VAL A 20 -2.46 11.10 3.43
N LEU A 21 -3.74 10.83 3.18
CA LEU A 21 -4.76 11.87 2.98
C LEU A 21 -4.95 12.74 4.24
N SER A 22 -5.01 12.12 5.42
CA SER A 22 -5.14 12.84 6.68
C SER A 22 -3.92 13.73 6.95
N LEU A 23 -2.72 13.24 6.63
CA LEU A 23 -1.48 14.01 6.75
C LEU A 23 -1.46 15.17 5.74
N ASP A 24 -1.93 14.98 4.51
CA ASP A 24 -2.03 16.06 3.52
C ASP A 24 -2.95 17.20 4.02
N PHE A 25 -4.04 16.87 4.73
CA PHE A 25 -4.92 17.87 5.34
C PHE A 25 -4.26 18.64 6.51
N ILE A 26 -3.41 17.98 7.29
CA ILE A 26 -2.79 18.56 8.50
C ILE A 26 -1.53 19.39 8.14
N PHE A 27 -0.74 18.95 7.17
CA PHE A 27 0.56 19.54 6.85
C PHE A 27 0.47 20.63 5.78
N ARG A 28 1.11 21.78 6.02
CA ARG A 28 1.22 22.89 5.06
C ARG A 28 2.12 22.53 3.86
N PRO A 29 1.93 23.16 2.69
CA PRO A 29 2.56 22.81 1.39
C PRO A 29 4.09 22.90 1.31
N THR A 30 4.81 23.15 2.40
CA THR A 30 6.27 23.37 2.43
C THR A 30 7.10 22.08 2.62
N GLN A 31 6.49 20.92 2.84
CA GLN A 31 7.18 19.61 2.99
C GLN A 31 6.65 18.50 2.06
N LYS A 32 6.20 18.88 0.86
CA LYS A 32 5.47 18.01 -0.10
C LYS A 32 6.15 16.68 -0.46
N ASN A 33 7.47 16.59 -0.50
CA ASN A 33 8.16 15.35 -0.82
C ASN A 33 8.06 14.29 0.29
N PHE A 34 7.83 14.71 1.54
CA PHE A 34 7.79 13.78 2.68
C PHE A 34 6.65 12.77 2.56
N LEU A 35 5.49 13.18 2.04
CA LEU A 35 4.34 12.29 1.86
C LEU A 35 4.65 11.15 0.89
N GLY A 36 5.32 11.44 -0.23
CA GLY A 36 5.73 10.41 -1.19
C GLY A 36 6.69 9.38 -0.56
N TYR A 37 7.71 9.84 0.17
CA TYR A 37 8.63 8.94 0.88
C TYR A 37 7.93 8.15 2.00
N PHE A 38 7.00 8.76 2.72
CA PHE A 38 6.20 8.10 3.75
C PHE A 38 5.32 6.98 3.16
N SER A 39 4.63 7.27 2.05
CA SER A 39 3.83 6.29 1.31
C SER A 39 4.69 5.13 0.81
N ALA A 40 5.82 5.42 0.18
CA ALA A 40 6.74 4.39 -0.31
C ALA A 40 7.27 3.49 0.81
N LEU A 41 7.64 4.08 1.96
CA LEU A 41 8.07 3.33 3.14
C LEU A 41 6.94 2.47 3.72
N GLY A 42 5.72 3.00 3.80
CA GLY A 42 4.55 2.26 4.24
C GLY A 42 4.25 1.05 3.34
N LEU A 43 4.26 1.24 2.02
CA LEU A 43 4.10 0.16 1.05
C LEU A 43 5.20 -0.89 1.17
N PHE A 44 6.44 -0.47 1.41
CA PHE A 44 7.57 -1.39 1.62
C PHE A 44 7.39 -2.25 2.88
N VAL A 45 6.93 -1.65 3.98
CA VAL A 45 6.63 -2.40 5.22
C VAL A 45 5.50 -3.42 4.97
N ILE A 46 4.45 -3.03 4.26
CA ILE A 46 3.33 -3.93 3.93
C ILE A 46 3.79 -5.10 3.05
N LEU A 47 4.64 -4.84 2.05
CA LEU A 47 5.24 -5.87 1.22
C LEU A 47 6.04 -6.87 2.07
N PHE A 48 6.82 -6.38 3.03
CA PHE A 48 7.60 -7.24 3.92
C PHE A 48 6.70 -8.11 4.81
N ILE A 49 5.61 -7.54 5.33
CA ILE A 49 4.60 -8.27 6.10
C ILE A 49 3.96 -9.37 5.23
N LEU A 50 3.55 -9.04 4.00
CA LEU A 50 2.95 -9.99 3.08
C LEU A 50 3.89 -11.19 2.83
N ILE A 51 5.15 -10.92 2.49
CA ILE A 51 6.13 -11.96 2.14
C ILE A 51 6.48 -12.84 3.36
N ILE A 52 6.62 -12.27 4.55
CA ILE A 52 7.07 -13.04 5.73
C ILE A 52 5.93 -13.83 6.36
N PHE A 53 4.75 -13.22 6.51
CA PHE A 53 3.68 -13.82 7.31
C PHE A 53 2.74 -14.72 6.49
N PHE A 54 2.68 -14.55 5.16
CA PHE A 54 1.71 -15.25 4.30
C PHE A 54 2.32 -16.20 3.27
N LYS A 55 3.66 -16.30 3.20
CA LYS A 55 4.34 -17.23 2.29
C LYS A 55 3.92 -18.69 2.54
N GLY A 56 3.54 -19.38 1.46
CA GLY A 56 3.16 -20.79 1.48
C GLY A 56 1.87 -21.10 2.24
N LYS A 57 1.10 -20.07 2.61
CA LYS A 57 -0.24 -20.23 3.17
C LYS A 57 -1.26 -20.09 2.04
N SER A 58 -2.34 -20.85 2.13
CA SER A 58 -3.47 -20.72 1.22
C SER A 58 -4.78 -20.72 1.99
N THR A 59 -5.74 -19.91 1.55
CA THR A 59 -7.09 -19.90 2.12
C THR A 59 -8.12 -19.46 1.08
N GLU A 60 -9.37 -19.78 1.35
CA GLU A 60 -10.52 -19.30 0.59
C GLU A 60 -11.46 -18.58 1.55
N ILE A 61 -11.95 -17.40 1.15
CA ILE A 61 -12.86 -16.56 1.92
C ILE A 61 -14.13 -16.33 1.09
N TYR A 62 -15.28 -16.17 1.77
CA TYR A 62 -16.58 -15.93 1.15
C TYR A 62 -16.98 -17.02 0.17
N SER A 63 -16.84 -18.28 0.56
CA SER A 63 -17.18 -19.45 -0.27
C SER A 63 -16.45 -19.47 -1.62
N GLY A 64 -15.17 -19.08 -1.63
CA GLY A 64 -14.31 -19.14 -2.83
C GLY A 64 -14.36 -17.89 -3.71
N ILE A 65 -15.04 -16.81 -3.30
CA ILE A 65 -14.99 -15.54 -4.02
C ILE A 65 -13.57 -14.93 -3.95
N LEU A 66 -12.92 -15.05 -2.80
CA LEU A 66 -11.54 -14.63 -2.62
C LEU A 66 -10.67 -15.86 -2.37
N VAL A 67 -9.74 -16.12 -3.28
CA VAL A 67 -8.79 -17.22 -3.20
C VAL A 67 -7.39 -16.64 -2.99
N PHE A 68 -6.78 -17.01 -1.86
CA PHE A 68 -5.41 -16.68 -1.54
C PHE A 68 -4.57 -17.94 -1.76
N ASP A 69 -3.82 -17.95 -2.84
CA ASP A 69 -2.84 -18.97 -3.18
C ASP A 69 -1.50 -18.30 -3.56
N ASP A 70 -0.54 -19.10 -4.00
CA ASP A 70 0.77 -18.58 -4.42
C ASP A 70 0.65 -17.62 -5.63
N TYR A 71 -0.35 -17.80 -6.49
CA TYR A 71 -0.63 -16.90 -7.61
C TYR A 71 -1.10 -15.53 -7.11
N SER A 72 -2.11 -15.48 -6.25
CA SER A 72 -2.59 -14.26 -5.61
C SER A 72 -1.49 -13.57 -4.80
N HIS A 73 -0.66 -14.31 -4.07
CA HIS A 73 0.46 -13.74 -3.34
C HIS A 73 1.53 -13.11 -4.25
N PHE A 74 1.83 -13.73 -5.38
CA PHE A 74 2.72 -13.16 -6.38
C PHE A 74 2.20 -11.82 -6.91
N PHE A 75 0.94 -11.76 -7.34
CA PHE A 75 0.36 -10.52 -7.90
C PHE A 75 0.23 -9.41 -6.87
N ARG A 76 -0.19 -9.72 -5.63
CA ARG A 76 -0.24 -8.73 -4.53
C ARG A 76 1.15 -8.14 -4.27
N SER A 77 2.18 -8.99 -4.24
CA SER A 77 3.57 -8.54 -4.07
C SER A 77 4.04 -7.69 -5.26
N PHE A 78 3.74 -8.13 -6.48
CA PHE A 78 4.07 -7.41 -7.71
C PHE A 78 3.46 -6.01 -7.75
N PHE A 79 2.16 -5.87 -7.42
CA PHE A 79 1.49 -4.58 -7.39
C PHE A 79 2.03 -3.66 -6.30
N LEU A 80 2.38 -4.19 -5.13
CA LEU A 80 3.04 -3.41 -4.07
C LEU A 80 4.40 -2.88 -4.53
N VAL A 81 5.23 -3.71 -5.18
CA VAL A 81 6.52 -3.29 -5.74
C VAL A 81 6.31 -2.19 -6.79
N MET A 82 5.37 -2.38 -7.71
CA MET A 82 5.00 -1.37 -8.71
C MET A 82 4.57 -0.06 -8.07
N GLY A 83 3.70 -0.12 -7.04
CA GLY A 83 3.25 1.05 -6.30
C GLY A 83 4.40 1.83 -5.66
N ILE A 84 5.36 1.12 -5.04
CA ILE A 84 6.56 1.75 -4.46
C ILE A 84 7.35 2.51 -5.54
N PHE A 85 7.60 1.89 -6.68
CA PHE A 85 8.34 2.54 -7.77
C PHE A 85 7.59 3.74 -8.33
N ILE A 86 6.28 3.62 -8.57
CA ILE A 86 5.45 4.70 -9.09
C ILE A 86 5.50 5.90 -8.16
N VAL A 87 5.30 5.69 -6.84
CA VAL A 87 5.34 6.77 -5.85
C VAL A 87 6.72 7.43 -5.80
N LEU A 88 7.80 6.65 -5.77
CA LEU A 88 9.16 7.20 -5.75
C LEU A 88 9.49 8.00 -7.01
N MET A 89 9.11 7.49 -8.18
CA MET A 89 9.33 8.18 -9.46
C MET A 89 8.46 9.44 -9.60
N SER A 90 7.25 9.41 -9.05
CA SER A 90 6.32 10.54 -9.15
C SER A 90 6.60 11.63 -8.12
N THR A 91 7.23 11.34 -6.98
CA THR A 91 7.37 12.27 -5.85
C THR A 91 7.93 13.63 -6.27
N ASP A 92 8.99 13.64 -7.09
CA ASP A 92 9.62 14.87 -7.58
C ASP A 92 8.82 15.61 -8.65
N PHE A 93 8.00 14.88 -9.41
CA PHE A 93 7.12 15.46 -10.42
C PHE A 93 5.88 16.08 -9.78
N VAL A 94 5.23 15.32 -8.90
CA VAL A 94 3.99 15.68 -8.20
C VAL A 94 4.22 16.87 -7.28
N SER A 95 5.33 16.91 -6.54
CA SER A 95 5.60 18.03 -5.63
C SER A 95 5.77 19.38 -6.33
N LYS A 96 6.16 19.36 -7.62
CA LYS A 96 6.36 20.56 -8.44
C LYS A 96 5.09 20.99 -9.20
N GLN A 97 4.17 20.07 -9.45
CA GLN A 97 3.03 20.29 -10.35
C GLN A 97 1.67 20.22 -9.65
N ILE A 98 1.58 19.62 -8.47
CA ILE A 98 0.32 19.36 -7.77
C ILE A 98 0.28 20.08 -6.42
N GLU A 99 -0.85 20.73 -6.15
CA GLU A 99 -1.04 21.48 -4.92
C GLU A 99 -1.27 20.56 -3.72
N HIS A 100 -2.06 19.50 -3.91
CA HIS A 100 -2.41 18.44 -2.96
C HIS A 100 -1.70 17.13 -3.32
N VAL A 101 -0.54 16.89 -2.71
CA VAL A 101 0.33 15.76 -3.09
C VAL A 101 -0.21 14.43 -2.58
N GLY A 102 -0.96 14.43 -1.48
CA GLY A 102 -1.57 13.22 -0.92
C GLY A 102 -2.72 12.63 -1.74
N GLU A 103 -3.27 13.34 -2.72
CA GLU A 103 -4.34 12.84 -3.60
C GLU A 103 -3.83 11.99 -4.79
N PHE A 104 -2.53 12.05 -5.07
CA PHE A 104 -1.86 11.27 -6.12
C PHE A 104 -1.47 9.87 -5.62
#